data_AF-A0A3A1NQH1-F1
#
_entry.id   AF-A0A3A1NQH1-F1
#
_cell.length_a   1.000
_cell.length_b   1.000
_cell.length_c   1.000
_cell.angle_alpha   90.00
_cell.angle_beta   90.00
_cell.angle_gamma   90.00
#
_symmetry.space_group_name_H-M   'P 1'
#
loop_
_entity.id
_entity.type
_entity.pdbx_description
1 polymer ?
#
loop_
_entity_poly.entity_id
_entity_poly.type
_entity_poly.pdbx_seq_one_letter_code
_entity_poly.pdbx_strand_id
1 'polypeptide(L)'
;MKKILFSFMLLAGIFAVIGGMNALDEIKGIGDTEKIKQNISTNYSAKYKDCISQESFPQSFHFPVDLPDSNRDWNTLKVDASLNRYGQTLDSTIRNLNSIDAHNFIHEEFQRSKDIFESKDISDIRKYYHCEIMRMCYDSDRFLNLGSASQL
;
A
#
# COMPACT_ATOMS: atom_id res chain seq x y z
N MET A 1 -42.90 40.06 20.81
CA MET A 1 -42.73 40.37 19.38
C MET A 1 -41.52 39.59 18.85
N LYS A 2 -41.73 38.73 17.82
CA LYS A 2 -40.85 38.36 16.69
C LYS A 2 -39.31 38.25 16.96
N LYS A 3 -38.56 37.16 16.68
CA LYS A 3 -38.73 36.01 15.77
C LYS A 3 -37.90 34.82 16.25
N ILE A 4 -38.41 33.62 15.95
CA ILE A 4 -37.77 32.31 16.06
C ILE A 4 -37.09 32.02 14.70
N LEU A 5 -35.97 31.28 14.67
CA LEU A 5 -35.78 30.01 13.92
C LEU A 5 -34.35 29.74 13.41
N PHE A 6 -33.92 28.52 13.76
CA PHE A 6 -33.05 27.58 13.05
C PHE A 6 -31.56 27.91 12.80
N SER A 7 -30.68 27.17 13.49
CA SER A 7 -30.09 25.99 12.85
C SER A 7 -29.69 24.92 13.87
N PHE A 8 -30.17 23.70 13.62
CA PHE A 8 -29.80 22.45 14.26
C PHE A 8 -28.47 21.92 13.67
N MET A 9 -27.94 20.87 14.32
CA MET A 9 -26.79 20.01 13.97
C MET A 9 -25.41 20.53 14.45
N LEU A 10 -24.51 19.72 15.02
CA LEU A 10 -24.29 18.29 14.82
C LEU A 10 -23.53 17.67 16.01
N LEU A 11 -24.04 16.51 16.45
CA LEU A 11 -23.39 15.32 17.02
C LEU A 11 -22.40 15.41 18.20
N ALA A 12 -22.82 14.72 19.27
CA ALA A 12 -21.97 14.09 20.25
C ALA A 12 -21.01 13.07 19.59
N GLY A 13 -19.72 13.20 19.85
CA GLY A 13 -18.72 12.17 19.61
C GLY A 13 -18.27 11.60 20.95
N ILE A 14 -18.96 10.56 21.42
CA ILE A 14 -18.45 9.69 22.48
C ILE A 14 -17.51 8.70 21.79
N PHE A 15 -16.22 8.75 22.10
CA PHE A 15 -15.39 7.55 22.10
C PHE A 15 -14.49 7.56 23.33
N ALA A 16 -15.04 7.00 24.41
CA ALA A 16 -14.24 6.37 25.44
C ALA A 16 -13.84 4.98 24.93
N VAL A 17 -12.55 4.75 24.71
CA VAL A 17 -11.98 3.40 24.58
C VAL A 17 -10.87 3.29 25.62
N ILE A 18 -11.31 2.85 26.81
CA ILE A 18 -10.75 1.73 27.58
C ILE A 18 -9.42 1.22 26.96
N GLY A 19 -8.24 1.37 27.53
CA GLY A 19 -7.93 1.31 28.95
C GLY A 19 -8.02 -0.13 29.46
N GLY A 20 -7.20 -1.06 28.97
CA GLY A 20 -7.07 -2.36 29.61
C GLY A 20 -6.33 -3.46 28.85
N MET A 21 -5.21 -3.88 29.44
CA MET A 21 -4.52 -5.18 29.32
C MET A 21 -3.65 -5.39 28.07
N ASN A 22 -2.50 -6.05 28.10
CA ASN A 22 -1.46 -6.35 29.09
C ASN A 22 -0.37 -7.09 28.29
N ALA A 23 0.86 -7.05 28.81
CA ALA A 23 1.97 -7.95 28.46
C ALA A 23 2.59 -7.79 27.06
N LEU A 24 3.68 -7.02 27.05
CA LEU A 24 4.92 -7.40 26.38
C LEU A 24 5.18 -8.90 26.56
N ASP A 25 5.21 -9.64 25.45
CA ASP A 25 6.03 -10.83 25.32
C ASP A 25 7.09 -10.56 24.24
N GLU A 26 8.31 -10.40 24.72
CA GLU A 26 9.55 -10.48 23.97
C GLU A 26 9.74 -11.93 23.53
N ILE A 27 9.61 -12.25 22.23
CA ILE A 27 10.27 -13.42 21.64
C ILE A 27 10.83 -13.07 20.25
N LYS A 28 12.17 -12.88 20.27
CA LYS A 28 13.21 -13.27 19.31
C LYS A 28 12.95 -13.11 17.81
N GLY A 29 13.81 -12.28 17.23
CA GLY A 29 13.96 -12.12 15.80
C GLY A 29 14.46 -13.33 15.04
N ILE A 30 14.20 -13.26 13.73
CA ILE A 30 14.88 -13.87 12.59
C ILE A 30 14.65 -12.79 11.51
N GLY A 31 15.63 -12.13 10.92
CA GLY A 31 16.85 -12.66 10.32
C GLY A 31 16.76 -12.31 8.83
N ASP A 32 17.70 -11.51 8.37
CA ASP A 32 18.13 -11.31 6.99
C ASP A 32 17.18 -10.60 6.00
N THR A 33 17.40 -9.29 5.92
CA THR A 33 17.12 -8.48 4.72
C THR A 33 18.11 -8.88 3.61
N GLU A 34 17.87 -10.01 2.95
CA GLU A 34 18.56 -10.32 1.71
C GLU A 34 18.07 -9.38 0.61
N LYS A 35 19.04 -8.65 0.03
CA LYS A 35 18.89 -7.88 -1.19
C LYS A 35 18.41 -8.80 -2.31
N ILE A 36 17.11 -8.81 -2.60
CA ILE A 36 16.57 -9.45 -3.79
C ILE A 36 16.97 -8.60 -5.00
N LYS A 37 18.14 -8.92 -5.56
CA LYS A 37 18.61 -8.44 -6.86
C LYS A 37 17.68 -8.98 -7.94
N GLN A 38 17.30 -8.08 -8.85
CA GLN A 38 16.54 -8.30 -10.07
C GLN A 38 16.94 -9.59 -10.81
N ASN A 39 15.99 -10.49 -10.94
CA ASN A 39 15.75 -11.23 -12.18
C ASN A 39 14.26 -11.57 -12.21
N ILE A 40 13.45 -10.62 -12.72
CA ILE A 40 12.01 -10.80 -12.88
C ILE A 40 11.82 -11.78 -14.04
N SER A 41 11.84 -13.07 -13.70
CA SER A 41 11.65 -14.20 -14.61
C SER A 41 10.28 -14.11 -15.29
N THR A 42 10.31 -14.21 -16.62
CA THR A 42 9.23 -14.03 -17.60
C THR A 42 8.28 -15.24 -17.72
N ASN A 43 7.95 -15.93 -16.64
CA ASN A 43 6.97 -17.01 -16.70
C ASN A 43 6.32 -17.26 -15.32
N TYR A 44 5.21 -16.59 -15.05
CA TYR A 44 4.35 -16.88 -13.91
C TYR A 44 3.08 -17.54 -14.42
N SER A 45 2.86 -18.82 -14.10
CA SER A 45 1.53 -19.43 -14.23
C SER A 45 0.67 -18.89 -13.09
N ALA A 46 -0.03 -17.77 -13.32
CA ALA A 46 -0.88 -17.17 -12.31
C ALA A 46 -2.03 -18.13 -11.94
N LYS A 47 -2.27 -18.35 -10.65
CA LYS A 47 -3.44 -19.12 -10.15
C LYS A 47 -4.74 -18.35 -10.39
N TYR A 48 -4.66 -17.02 -10.28
CA TYR A 48 -5.74 -16.11 -10.63
C TYR A 48 -5.39 -15.37 -11.93
N LYS A 49 -6.31 -15.42 -12.89
CA LYS A 49 -6.13 -14.83 -14.23
C LYS A 49 -6.02 -13.30 -14.19
N ASP A 50 -6.57 -12.69 -13.14
CA ASP A 50 -6.75 -11.25 -13.03
C ASP A 50 -5.64 -10.56 -12.24
N CYS A 51 -4.53 -11.23 -11.92
CA CYS A 51 -3.42 -10.62 -11.19
C CYS A 51 -2.88 -9.35 -11.85
N ILE A 52 -2.37 -8.42 -11.03
CA ILE A 52 -1.71 -7.22 -11.49
C ILE A 52 -0.49 -7.63 -12.32
N SER A 53 -0.47 -7.19 -13.57
CA SER A 53 0.62 -7.45 -14.51
C SER A 53 1.40 -6.16 -14.78
N GLN A 54 2.60 -6.28 -15.35
CA GLN A 54 3.41 -5.11 -15.68
C GLN A 54 2.71 -4.17 -16.67
N GLU A 55 1.89 -4.72 -17.57
CA GLU A 55 1.04 -3.98 -18.51
C GLU A 55 -0.14 -3.25 -17.83
N SER A 56 -0.43 -3.54 -16.56
CA SER A 56 -1.45 -2.83 -15.78
C SER A 56 -1.01 -1.42 -15.37
N PHE A 57 0.30 -1.16 -15.36
CA PHE A 57 0.87 0.15 -15.02
C PHE A 57 0.67 1.18 -16.15
N PRO A 58 0.56 2.49 -15.84
CA PRO A 58 0.53 3.55 -16.84
C PRO A 58 1.75 3.53 -17.77
N GLN A 59 1.60 3.92 -19.04
CA GLN A 59 2.75 3.92 -19.98
C GLN A 59 3.87 4.89 -19.57
N SER A 60 3.53 5.98 -18.87
CA SER A 60 4.50 6.93 -18.32
C SER A 60 5.12 6.47 -17.00
N PHE A 61 4.85 5.23 -16.58
CA PHE A 61 5.36 4.68 -15.35
C PHE A 61 6.84 4.32 -15.53
N HIS A 62 7.68 5.05 -14.80
CA HIS A 62 9.07 4.68 -14.60
C HIS A 62 9.20 4.31 -13.13
N PHE A 63 9.56 3.05 -12.87
CA PHE A 63 10.03 2.68 -11.55
C PHE A 63 11.14 3.68 -11.18
N PRO A 64 11.11 4.28 -9.98
CA PRO A 64 12.20 5.10 -9.49
C PRO A 64 13.38 4.17 -9.17
N VAL A 65 13.98 3.61 -10.21
CA VAL A 65 15.16 2.76 -10.15
C VAL A 65 16.33 3.71 -9.95
N ASP A 66 16.97 3.56 -8.79
CA ASP A 66 18.35 3.99 -8.57
C ASP A 66 18.65 5.48 -8.83
N LEU A 67 17.84 6.39 -8.28
CA LEU A 67 18.36 7.74 -8.04
C LEU A 67 19.48 7.61 -6.99
N PRO A 68 20.74 7.96 -7.31
CA PRO A 68 21.82 7.91 -6.35
C PRO A 68 21.46 8.75 -5.12
N ASP A 69 21.77 8.24 -3.94
CA ASP A 69 21.39 8.81 -2.63
C ASP A 69 21.78 10.30 -2.51
N SER A 70 22.82 10.72 -3.26
CA SER A 70 23.29 12.11 -3.35
C SER A 70 22.29 13.10 -3.97
N ASN A 71 21.22 12.63 -4.61
CA ASN A 71 20.17 13.46 -5.24
C ASN A 71 18.80 13.33 -4.56
N ARG A 72 18.70 12.62 -3.42
CA ARG A 72 17.44 12.52 -2.68
C ARG A 72 17.22 13.81 -1.88
N ASP A 73 16.31 14.64 -2.37
CA ASP A 73 15.82 15.82 -1.63
C ASP A 73 15.14 15.38 -0.32
N TRP A 74 15.17 16.25 0.69
CA TRP A 74 14.50 16.07 1.98
C TRP A 74 13.01 15.71 1.84
N ASN A 75 12.37 16.20 0.78
CA ASN A 75 10.99 15.86 0.47
C ASN A 75 10.82 14.38 0.10
N THR A 76 11.76 13.79 -0.65
CA THR A 76 11.78 12.37 -0.98
C THR A 76 11.95 11.51 0.27
N LEU A 77 12.89 11.87 1.16
CA LEU A 77 13.11 11.15 2.42
C LEU A 77 11.87 11.12 3.32
N LYS A 78 11.10 12.20 3.38
CA LYS A 78 9.83 12.25 4.13
C LYS A 78 8.77 11.36 3.51
N VAL A 79 8.70 11.30 2.19
CA VAL A 79 7.78 10.41 1.47
C VAL A 79 8.17 8.96 1.69
N ASP A 80 9.46 8.61 1.67
CA ASP A 80 9.94 7.25 1.97
C ASP A 80 9.52 6.78 3.36
N ALA A 81 9.64 7.65 4.37
CA ALA A 81 9.16 7.33 5.72
C ALA A 81 7.64 7.07 5.76
N SER A 82 6.88 7.81 4.94
CA SER A 82 5.44 7.62 4.82
C SER A 82 5.09 6.33 4.06
N LEU A 83 5.85 6.00 3.02
CA LEU A 83 5.74 4.76 2.25
C LEU A 83 6.06 3.54 3.11
N ASN A 84 7.09 3.61 3.96
CA ASN A 84 7.42 2.52 4.88
C ASN A 84 6.27 2.22 5.84
N ARG A 85 5.64 3.25 6.42
CA ARG A 85 4.46 3.09 7.28
C ARG A 85 3.25 2.55 6.52
N TYR A 86 3.07 3.02 5.29
CA TYR A 86 2.02 2.53 4.41
C TYR A 86 2.21 1.04 4.12
N GLY A 87 3.41 0.62 3.73
CA GLY A 87 3.75 -0.79 3.46
C GLY A 87 3.47 -1.69 4.67
N GLN A 88 3.86 -1.27 5.88
CA GLN A 88 3.53 -2.01 7.11
C GLN A 88 2.02 -2.16 7.34
N THR A 89 1.26 -1.11 7.02
CA THR A 89 -0.20 -1.11 7.15
C THR A 89 -0.85 -2.00 6.09
N LEU A 90 -0.35 -1.94 4.85
CA LEU A 90 -0.76 -2.79 3.73
C LEU A 90 -0.54 -4.26 4.08
N ASP A 91 0.66 -4.63 4.53
CA ASP A 91 1.01 -6.00 4.93
C ASP A 91 0.14 -6.51 6.10
N SER A 92 -0.10 -5.65 7.10
CA SER A 92 -1.00 -5.97 8.21
C SER A 92 -2.43 -6.22 7.71
N THR A 93 -2.93 -5.36 6.83
CA THR A 93 -4.28 -5.48 6.27
C THR A 93 -4.42 -6.77 5.47
N ILE A 94 -3.50 -7.04 4.55
CA ILE A 94 -3.50 -8.25 3.72
C ILE A 94 -3.49 -9.53 4.57
N ARG A 95 -2.65 -9.59 5.63
CA ARG A 95 -2.58 -10.76 6.52
C ARG A 95 -3.86 -11.03 7.31
N ASN A 96 -4.68 -10.01 7.52
CA ASN A 96 -5.94 -10.13 8.26
C ASN A 96 -7.14 -10.44 7.34
N LEU A 97 -6.94 -10.49 6.03
CA LEU A 97 -7.97 -10.82 5.05
C LEU A 97 -7.80 -12.28 4.59
N ASN A 98 -8.90 -12.89 4.13
CA ASN A 98 -8.80 -14.14 3.38
C ASN A 98 -8.23 -13.86 1.98
N SER A 99 -7.82 -14.91 1.26
CA SER A 99 -7.16 -14.77 -0.04
C SER A 99 -7.97 -13.97 -1.07
N ILE A 100 -9.29 -14.15 -1.13
CA ILE A 100 -10.15 -13.47 -2.11
C ILE A 100 -10.26 -11.98 -1.78
N ASP A 101 -10.55 -11.68 -0.51
CA ASP A 101 -10.68 -10.30 -0.04
C ASP A 101 -9.34 -9.55 -0.13
N ALA A 102 -8.22 -10.23 0.11
CA ALA A 102 -6.89 -9.67 -0.06
C ALA A 102 -6.61 -9.28 -1.52
N HIS A 103 -6.93 -10.15 -2.49
CA HIS A 103 -6.82 -9.81 -3.91
C HIS A 103 -7.69 -8.60 -4.27
N ASN A 104 -8.98 -8.61 -3.89
CA ASN A 104 -9.88 -7.49 -4.19
C ASN A 104 -9.35 -6.16 -3.61
N PHE A 105 -8.93 -6.17 -2.34
CA PHE A 105 -8.36 -5.00 -1.69
C PHE A 105 -7.12 -4.48 -2.42
N ILE A 106 -6.18 -5.35 -2.78
CA ILE A 106 -4.95 -4.97 -3.50
C ILE A 106 -5.28 -4.35 -4.87
N HIS A 107 -6.24 -4.93 -5.59
CA HIS A 107 -6.68 -4.42 -6.89
C HIS A 107 -7.34 -3.05 -6.79
N GLU A 108 -8.20 -2.84 -5.78
CA GLU A 108 -8.83 -1.55 -5.52
C GLU A 108 -7.80 -0.47 -5.15
N GLU A 109 -6.83 -0.78 -4.29
CA GLU A 109 -5.77 0.17 -3.91
C GLU A 109 -4.82 0.48 -5.08
N PHE A 110 -4.50 -0.51 -5.91
CA PHE A 110 -3.74 -0.31 -7.13
C PHE A 110 -4.48 0.64 -8.07
N GLN A 111 -5.76 0.38 -8.36
CA GLN A 111 -6.55 1.21 -9.26
C GLN A 111 -6.71 2.63 -8.72
N ARG A 112 -6.99 2.78 -7.42
CA ARG A 112 -7.07 4.11 -6.77
C ARG A 112 -5.77 4.90 -6.94
N SER A 113 -4.63 4.25 -6.72
CA SER A 113 -3.33 4.90 -6.87
C SER A 113 -3.01 5.25 -8.31
N LYS A 114 -3.40 4.38 -9.26
CA LYS A 114 -3.29 4.63 -10.69
C LYS A 114 -4.12 5.85 -11.12
N ASP A 115 -5.38 5.92 -10.71
CA ASP A 115 -6.26 7.05 -11.04
C ASP A 115 -5.69 8.38 -10.54
N ILE A 116 -5.10 8.38 -9.34
CA ILE A 116 -4.44 9.56 -8.77
C ILE A 116 -3.16 9.89 -9.54
N PHE A 117 -2.33 8.89 -9.88
CA PHE A 117 -1.10 9.07 -10.63
C PHE A 117 -1.35 9.68 -12.02
N GLU A 118 -2.40 9.25 -12.71
CA GLU A 118 -2.78 9.72 -14.05
C GLU A 118 -3.51 11.08 -14.05
N SER A 119 -3.85 11.62 -12.86
CA SER A 119 -4.47 12.93 -12.74
C SER A 119 -3.55 14.05 -13.26
N LYS A 120 -4.12 15.06 -13.92
CA LYS A 120 -3.34 16.13 -14.58
C LYS A 120 -2.63 17.09 -13.60
N ASP A 121 -3.17 17.23 -12.39
CA ASP A 121 -2.77 18.28 -11.44
C ASP A 121 -1.96 17.75 -10.25
N ILE A 122 -1.29 16.60 -10.41
CA ILE A 122 -0.50 15.97 -9.36
C ILE A 122 0.98 16.34 -9.45
N SER A 123 1.53 16.78 -8.32
CA SER A 123 2.96 17.07 -8.16
C SER A 123 3.82 15.81 -8.29
N ASP A 124 5.05 15.94 -8.77
CA ASP A 124 5.98 14.82 -8.96
C ASP A 124 6.22 13.99 -7.69
N ILE A 125 6.31 14.66 -6.53
CA ILE A 125 6.49 13.96 -5.24
C ILE A 125 5.28 13.08 -4.88
N ARG A 126 4.07 13.49 -5.26
CA ARG A 126 2.85 12.68 -5.11
C ARG A 126 2.77 11.59 -6.17
N LYS A 127 3.24 11.84 -7.40
CA LYS A 127 3.39 10.78 -8.41
C LYS A 127 4.33 9.69 -7.91
N TYR A 128 5.46 10.07 -7.32
CA TYR A 128 6.39 9.14 -6.68
C TYR A 128 5.71 8.29 -5.59
N TYR A 129 4.96 8.93 -4.69
CA TYR A 129 4.22 8.22 -3.65
C TYR A 129 3.25 7.18 -4.21
N HIS A 130 2.39 7.56 -5.15
CA HIS A 130 1.41 6.63 -5.73
C HIS A 130 2.04 5.58 -6.65
N CYS A 131 3.16 5.91 -7.29
CA CYS A 131 3.98 4.97 -8.03
C CYS A 131 4.48 3.83 -7.13
N GLU A 132 5.00 4.17 -5.96
CA GLU A 132 5.49 3.20 -4.99
C GLU A 132 4.34 2.38 -4.36
N ILE A 133 3.16 2.96 -4.14
CA ILE A 133 1.98 2.18 -3.71
C ILE A 133 1.60 1.14 -4.77
N MET A 134 1.53 1.52 -6.06
CA MET A 134 1.23 0.58 -7.14
C MET A 134 2.27 -0.55 -7.21
N ARG A 135 3.56 -0.25 -7.00
CA ARG A 135 4.63 -1.25 -6.90
C ARG A 135 4.39 -2.23 -5.74
N MET A 136 4.09 -1.71 -4.55
CA MET A 136 3.79 -2.56 -3.39
C MET A 136 2.59 -3.47 -3.64
N CYS A 137 1.53 -2.95 -4.25
CA CYS A 137 0.34 -3.75 -4.60
C CYS A 137 0.69 -4.88 -5.57
N TYR A 138 1.45 -4.58 -6.64
CA TYR A 138 1.93 -5.59 -7.59
C TYR A 138 2.78 -6.68 -6.91
N ASP A 139 3.71 -6.29 -6.05
CA ASP A 139 4.57 -7.23 -5.33
C ASP A 139 3.72 -8.11 -4.39
N SER A 140 2.81 -7.52 -3.61
CA SER A 140 1.90 -8.24 -2.72
C SER A 140 0.98 -9.21 -3.46
N ASP A 141 0.39 -8.79 -4.57
CA ASP A 141 -0.49 -9.63 -5.40
C ASP A 141 0.27 -10.87 -5.91
N ARG A 142 1.50 -10.66 -6.38
CA ARG A 142 2.40 -11.74 -6.79
C ARG A 142 2.75 -12.68 -5.64
N PHE A 143 3.04 -12.16 -4.45
CA PHE A 143 3.33 -12.99 -3.28
C PHE A 143 2.14 -13.86 -2.85
N LEU A 144 0.92 -13.31 -2.84
CA LEU A 144 -0.29 -14.08 -2.55
C LEU A 144 -0.50 -15.21 -3.55
N ASN A 145 -0.25 -14.93 -4.83
CA ASN A 145 -0.38 -15.90 -5.90
C ASN A 145 0.62 -17.05 -5.75
N LEU A 146 1.89 -16.74 -5.43
CA LEU A 146 2.97 -17.72 -5.24
C LEU A 146 2.87 -18.51 -3.93
N GLY A 147 2.56 -17.86 -2.81
CA GLY A 147 2.47 -18.48 -1.48
C GLY A 147 1.32 -19.48 -1.36
N SER A 148 0.28 -19.33 -2.20
CA SER A 148 -0.83 -20.27 -2.27
C SER A 148 -0.53 -21.57 -3.03
N ALA A 149 0.65 -21.69 -3.66
CA ALA A 149 1.10 -22.89 -4.36
C ALA A 149 1.79 -23.91 -3.42
N SER A 150 2.13 -23.51 -2.19
CA SER A 150 2.95 -24.30 -1.25
C SER A 150 2.14 -25.17 -0.27
N GLN A 151 0.81 -25.25 -0.40
CA GLN A 151 -0.08 -25.99 0.51
C GLN A 151 -0.83 -27.16 -0.17
N LEU A 152 -0.20 -27.83 -1.13
CA LEU A 152 -0.72 -29.07 -1.75
C LEU A 152 0.08 -30.29 -1.30
#